data_AF-A1YN34-F1
#
_entry.id   AF-A1YN34-F1
#
_cell.length_a   1.000
_cell.length_b   1.000
_cell.length_c   1.000
_cell.angle_alpha   90.00
_cell.angle_beta   90.00
_cell.angle_gamma   90.00
#
_symmetry.space_group_name_H-M   'P 1'
#
loop_
_entity.id
_entity.type
_entity.pdbx_description
1 polymer ?
#
loop_
_entity_poly.entity_id
_entity_poly.type
_entity_poly.pdbx_seq_one_letter_code
_entity_poly.pdbx_strand_id
1 'polypeptide(L)'
;MKSKVLALLIPALLGAGAAHAAEVYNKDGNKLDLYGKVDGLHYFSDNSAKDGDQSYARLGFKGETQINDQLTGYGQWEYNIQANNTESSKNQSWTRLAFAGLKFSDYGSFDYGRNYGLDRYAA
;
A
#
# COMPACT_ATOMS: atom_id res chain seq x y z
N MET A 1 32.18 -22.28 -3.07
CA MET A 1 31.73 -21.17 -2.20
C MET A 1 31.04 -20.05 -3.01
N LYS A 2 29.87 -20.31 -3.63
CA LYS A 2 29.12 -19.27 -4.37
C LYS A 2 27.64 -19.17 -4.00
N SER A 3 27.09 -20.16 -3.30
CA SER A 3 25.65 -20.22 -2.96
C SER A 3 25.27 -19.59 -1.61
N LYS A 4 26.25 -19.34 -0.72
CA LYS A 4 25.99 -18.81 0.64
C LYS A 4 25.80 -17.29 0.69
N VAL A 5 26.35 -16.55 -0.28
CA VAL A 5 26.21 -15.09 -0.35
C VAL A 5 24.82 -14.69 -0.87
N LEU A 6 24.26 -15.47 -1.80
CA LEU A 6 22.93 -15.22 -2.35
C LEU A 6 21.82 -15.38 -1.29
N ALA A 7 21.98 -16.35 -0.39
CA ALA A 7 21.03 -16.61 0.70
C ALA A 7 20.99 -15.51 1.77
N LEU A 8 22.06 -14.71 1.91
CA LEU A 8 22.14 -13.59 2.86
C LEU A 8 21.61 -12.28 2.28
N LEU A 9 21.55 -12.14 0.96
CA LEU A 9 20.98 -10.96 0.29
C LEU A 9 19.44 -10.97 0.34
N ILE A 10 18.82 -12.15 0.31
CA ILE A 10 17.35 -12.29 0.29
C ILE A 10 16.69 -11.71 1.56
N PRO A 11 17.17 -11.97 2.79
CA PRO A 11 16.61 -11.36 4.01
C PRO A 11 16.81 -9.84 4.10
N ALA A 12 17.91 -9.31 3.54
CA ALA A 12 18.19 -7.88 3.55
C ALA A 12 17.25 -7.08 2.63
N LEU A 13 16.85 -7.66 1.49
CA LEU A 13 15.86 -7.07 0.58
C LEU A 13 14.43 -7.10 1.14
N LEU A 14 14.10 -8.07 2.00
CA LEU A 14 12.79 -8.15 2.64
C LEU A 14 12.55 -7.05 3.70
N GLY A 15 13.60 -6.33 4.12
CA GLY A 15 13.52 -5.21 5.06
C GLY A 15 13.13 -3.85 4.46
N ALA A 16 13.10 -3.71 3.13
CA ALA A 16 12.82 -2.43 2.45
C ALA A 16 11.31 -2.10 2.32
N GLY A 17 10.45 -2.78 3.10
CA GLY A 17 8.99 -2.65 3.03
C GLY A 17 8.35 -1.77 4.11
N ALA A 18 9.14 -1.12 4.97
CA ALA A 18 8.59 -0.16 5.93
C ALA A 18 8.11 1.09 5.17
N ALA A 19 6.85 1.05 4.70
CA ALA A 19 6.16 2.24 4.23
C ALA A 19 5.97 3.16 5.44
N HIS A 20 6.98 3.98 5.71
CA HIS A 20 6.87 5.08 6.65
C HIS A 20 5.87 6.07 6.06
N ALA A 21 4.64 6.03 6.57
CA ALA A 21 3.67 7.08 6.31
C ALA A 21 4.24 8.39 6.87
N ALA A 22 4.34 9.40 6.02
CA ALA A 22 4.71 10.74 6.43
C ALA A 22 3.44 11.47 6.86
N GLU A 23 3.36 11.81 8.14
CA GLU A 23 2.32 12.72 8.63
C GLU A 23 2.59 14.10 8.02
N VAL A 24 1.70 14.56 7.14
CA VAL A 24 1.87 15.85 6.44
C VAL A 24 0.95 16.93 7.00
N TYR A 25 -0.08 16.54 7.76
CA TYR A 25 -0.98 17.46 8.43
C TYR A 25 -1.50 16.82 9.71
N ASN A 26 -1.45 17.59 10.79
CA ASN A 26 -2.01 17.21 12.08
C ASN A 26 -2.42 18.46 12.85
N LYS A 27 -3.71 18.78 12.81
CA LYS A 27 -4.26 19.95 13.49
C LYS A 27 -5.73 19.76 13.81
N ASP A 28 -6.13 20.20 15.01
CA ASP A 28 -7.52 20.24 15.48
C ASP A 28 -8.24 18.89 15.35
N GLY A 29 -7.58 17.80 15.72
CA GLY A 29 -8.13 16.44 15.63
C GLY A 29 -8.18 15.86 14.21
N ASN A 30 -7.67 16.58 13.20
CA ASN A 30 -7.57 16.12 11.83
C ASN A 30 -6.13 15.74 11.51
N LYS A 31 -5.94 14.50 11.06
CA LYS A 31 -4.65 13.95 10.65
C LYS A 31 -4.71 13.51 9.19
N LEU A 32 -3.68 13.82 8.42
CA LEU A 32 -3.49 13.32 7.07
C LEU A 32 -2.08 12.75 6.93
N ASP A 33 -2.03 11.45 6.67
CA ASP A 33 -0.83 10.71 6.37
C ASP A 33 -0.74 10.48 4.86
N LEU A 34 0.40 10.81 4.26
CA LEU A 34 0.76 10.37 2.91
C LEU A 34 1.70 9.19 3.00
N TYR A 35 1.43 8.15 2.25
CA TYR A 35 2.27 6.96 2.21
C TYR A 35 2.39 6.43 0.79
N GLY A 36 3.35 5.55 0.58
CA GLY A 36 3.59 4.97 -0.72
C GLY A 36 4.91 4.21 -0.75
N LYS A 37 5.24 3.73 -1.94
CA LYS A 37 6.54 3.14 -2.23
C LYS A 37 6.81 3.15 -3.73
N VAL A 38 8.09 3.08 -4.07
CA VAL A 38 8.58 2.73 -5.41
C VAL A 38 9.36 1.44 -5.25
N ASP A 39 8.95 0.41 -6.00
CA ASP A 39 9.45 -0.95 -5.87
C ASP A 39 10.11 -1.33 -7.20
N GLY A 40 11.45 -1.32 -7.22
CA GLY A 40 12.24 -1.77 -8.36
C GLY A 40 12.34 -3.28 -8.34
N LEU A 41 11.65 -3.95 -9.27
CA LEU A 41 11.41 -5.39 -9.22
C LEU A 41 11.71 -6.04 -10.56
N HIS A 42 12.44 -7.14 -10.56
CA HIS A 42 12.70 -7.94 -11.75
C HIS A 42 12.43 -9.41 -11.44
N TYR A 43 11.63 -10.07 -12.27
CA TYR A 43 11.36 -11.49 -12.17
C TYR A 43 12.30 -12.26 -13.09
N PHE A 44 12.91 -13.31 -12.56
CA PHE A 44 13.66 -14.29 -13.33
C PHE A 44 12.81 -15.56 -13.48
N SER A 45 12.45 -15.92 -14.71
CA SER A 45 11.60 -17.07 -14.98
C SER A 45 11.89 -17.73 -16.33
N ASP A 46 11.82 -19.05 -16.38
CA ASP A 46 11.84 -19.80 -17.65
C ASP A 46 10.60 -19.51 -18.51
N ASN A 47 9.52 -18.97 -17.92
CA ASN A 47 8.36 -18.50 -18.65
C ASN A 47 8.56 -17.05 -19.09
N SER A 48 8.87 -16.86 -20.37
CA SER A 48 9.14 -15.53 -20.97
C SER A 48 8.00 -14.52 -20.85
N ALA A 49 6.76 -14.96 -20.62
CA ALA A 49 5.64 -14.05 -20.39
C ALA A 49 5.60 -13.47 -18.95
N LYS A 50 6.41 -14.02 -18.03
CA LYS A 50 6.51 -13.58 -16.62
C LYS A 50 7.89 -13.05 -16.25
N ASP A 51 8.90 -13.38 -17.07
CA ASP A 51 10.26 -12.86 -16.94
C ASP A 51 10.32 -11.37 -17.30
N GLY A 52 11.19 -10.64 -16.63
CA GLY A 52 11.46 -9.24 -16.93
C GLY A 52 11.08 -8.26 -15.82
N ASP A 53 11.07 -6.99 -16.18
CA ASP A 53 10.77 -5.89 -15.26
C ASP A 53 9.32 -5.96 -14.75
N GLN A 54 9.15 -5.84 -13.45
CA GLN A 54 7.88 -5.78 -12.73
C GLN A 54 7.81 -4.56 -11.82
N SER A 55 8.65 -3.56 -12.06
CA SER A 55 8.73 -2.35 -11.25
C SER A 55 7.41 -1.59 -11.21
N TYR A 56 7.06 -1.09 -10.04
CA TYR A 56 5.81 -0.37 -9.81
C TYR A 56 5.94 0.65 -8.69
N ALA A 57 5.03 1.62 -8.70
CA ALA A 57 4.87 2.59 -7.63
C ALA A 57 3.47 2.48 -7.02
N ARG A 58 3.38 2.78 -5.73
CA ARG A 58 2.12 2.99 -5.03
C ARG A 58 2.16 4.30 -4.29
N LEU A 59 1.04 4.99 -4.33
CA LEU A 59 0.79 6.20 -3.56
C LEU A 59 -0.55 6.05 -2.88
N GLY A 60 -0.65 6.48 -1.64
CA GLY A 60 -1.91 6.54 -0.94
C GLY A 60 -1.91 7.64 0.10
N PHE A 61 -3.09 7.91 0.61
CA PHE A 61 -3.25 8.74 1.78
C PHE A 61 -4.24 8.11 2.74
N LYS A 62 -4.08 8.45 4.01
CA LYS A 62 -5.00 8.08 5.08
C LYS A 62 -5.34 9.33 5.85
N GLY A 63 -6.62 9.66 5.88
CA GLY A 63 -7.16 10.78 6.64
C GLY A 63 -7.93 10.28 7.84
N GLU A 64 -7.78 10.96 8.97
CA GLU A 64 -8.59 10.75 10.17
C GLU A 64 -9.08 12.10 10.70
N THR A 65 -10.32 12.15 11.17
CA THR A 65 -10.93 13.32 11.81
C THR A 65 -11.62 12.88 13.09
N GLN A 66 -11.16 13.39 14.23
CA GLN A 66 -11.80 13.16 15.50
C GLN A 66 -13.07 14.02 15.58
N ILE A 67 -14.23 13.36 15.65
CA ILE A 67 -15.53 14.04 15.73
C ILE A 67 -15.85 14.33 17.21
N ASN A 68 -15.65 13.33 18.08
CA ASN A 68 -15.72 13.46 19.53
C ASN A 68 -14.90 12.32 20.19
N ASP A 69 -14.99 12.20 21.52
CA ASP A 69 -14.22 11.18 22.29
C ASP A 69 -14.59 9.73 21.93
N GLN A 70 -15.77 9.50 21.34
CA GLN A 70 -16.29 8.18 21.02
C GLN A 70 -16.36 7.88 19.52
N LEU A 71 -16.14 8.89 18.66
CA LEU A 71 -16.37 8.80 17.23
C LEU A 71 -15.24 9.45 16.44
N THR A 72 -14.64 8.69 15.54
CA THR A 72 -13.60 9.15 14.61
C THR A 72 -14.00 8.79 13.18
N GLY A 73 -14.03 9.77 12.29
CA GLY A 73 -14.14 9.53 10.86
C GLY A 73 -12.78 9.22 10.26
N TYR A 74 -12.71 8.31 9.31
CA TYR A 74 -11.47 8.01 8.60
C TYR A 74 -11.73 7.67 7.13
N GLY A 75 -10.69 7.84 6.32
CA GLY A 75 -10.72 7.46 4.92
C GLY A 75 -9.34 7.08 4.42
N GLN A 76 -9.31 6.16 3.45
CA GLN A 76 -8.07 5.73 2.84
C GLN A 76 -8.25 5.58 1.33
N TRP A 77 -7.26 6.06 0.60
CA TRP A 77 -7.11 5.83 -0.82
C TRP A 77 -5.71 5.31 -1.10
N GLU A 78 -5.61 4.32 -1.99
CA GLU A 78 -4.34 3.77 -2.47
C GLU A 78 -4.42 3.53 -3.98
N TYR A 79 -3.44 4.04 -4.72
CA TYR A 79 -3.33 3.98 -6.16
C TYR A 79 -2.06 3.24 -6.58
N ASN A 80 -2.17 2.36 -7.56
CA ASN A 80 -1.05 1.58 -8.11
C ASN A 80 -0.71 2.05 -9.52
N ILE A 81 0.57 2.19 -9.81
CA ILE A 81 1.09 2.59 -11.12
C ILE A 81 2.18 1.58 -11.51
N GLN A 82 1.99 0.89 -12.63
CA GLN A 82 3.02 0.04 -13.22
C GLN A 82 4.06 0.92 -13.93
N ALA A 83 5.33 0.63 -13.71
CA ALA A 83 6.47 1.37 -14.25
C ALA A 83 7.39 0.48 -15.12
N ASN A 84 6.88 -0.67 -15.55
CA ASN A 84 7.60 -1.68 -16.31
C ASN A 84 7.17 -1.79 -17.78
N ASN A 85 6.42 -0.80 -18.27
CA ASN A 85 5.92 -0.74 -19.65
C ASN A 85 6.25 0.61 -20.29
N THR A 86 6.17 0.65 -21.62
CA THR A 86 6.37 1.89 -22.39
C THR A 86 5.24 2.89 -22.18
N GLU A 87 5.51 4.18 -22.43
CA GLU A 87 4.51 5.25 -22.34
C GLU A 87 3.33 5.09 -23.31
N SER A 88 3.52 4.33 -24.40
CA SER A 88 2.44 3.99 -25.35
C SER A 88 1.46 2.95 -24.80
N SER A 89 1.79 2.29 -23.69
CA SER A 89 0.97 1.26 -23.07
C SER A 89 -0.22 1.87 -22.33
N LYS A 90 -1.40 1.26 -22.50
CA LYS A 90 -2.64 1.73 -21.85
C LYS A 90 -2.93 0.93 -20.57
N ASN A 91 -3.76 1.49 -19.71
CA ASN A 91 -4.29 0.83 -18.50
C ASN A 91 -3.22 0.34 -17.50
N GLN A 92 -2.17 1.11 -17.31
CA GLN A 92 -1.04 0.78 -16.42
C GLN A 92 -1.24 1.23 -14.96
N SER A 93 -2.44 1.64 -14.57
CA SER A 93 -2.69 2.09 -13.20
C SER A 93 -4.14 1.84 -12.77
N TRP A 94 -4.35 1.67 -11.47
CA TRP A 94 -5.67 1.43 -10.89
C TRP A 94 -5.73 1.73 -9.39
N THR A 95 -6.95 2.01 -8.91
CA THR A 95 -7.23 2.17 -7.48
C THR A 95 -7.24 0.81 -6.79
N ARG A 96 -6.37 0.65 -5.78
CA ARG A 96 -6.29 -0.55 -4.94
C ARG A 96 -7.26 -0.50 -3.78
N LEU A 97 -7.29 0.63 -3.06
CA LEU A 97 -8.17 0.88 -1.94
C LEU A 97 -8.84 2.25 -2.12
N ALA A 98 -10.12 2.33 -1.79
CA ALA A 98 -10.88 3.57 -1.76
C ALA A 98 -12.11 3.37 -0.89
N PHE A 99 -11.99 3.74 0.38
CA PHE A 99 -13.07 3.60 1.35
C PHE A 99 -13.06 4.73 2.36
N ALA A 100 -14.21 4.93 2.98
CA ALA A 100 -14.40 5.82 4.11
C ALA A 100 -15.20 5.07 5.19
N GLY A 101 -14.97 5.44 6.44
CA GLY A 101 -15.57 4.76 7.57
C GLY A 101 -15.63 5.59 8.83
N LEU A 102 -16.30 5.01 9.81
CA LEU A 102 -16.45 5.54 11.16
C LEU A 102 -15.91 4.49 12.13
N LYS A 103 -15.13 4.96 13.10
CA LYS A 103 -14.63 4.18 14.22
C LYS A 103 -15.37 4.63 15.48
N PHE A 104 -15.97 3.68 16.18
CA PHE A 104 -16.83 3.88 17.34
C PHE A 104 -16.12 3.45 18.62
N SER A 105 -15.06 4.15 19.03
CA SER A 105 -14.29 3.84 20.24
C SER A 105 -14.01 2.33 20.38
N ASP A 106 -14.54 1.67 21.41
CA ASP A 106 -14.38 0.24 21.69
C ASP A 106 -15.39 -0.68 20.99
N TYR A 107 -16.41 -0.12 20.33
CA TYR A 107 -17.47 -0.88 19.65
C TYR A 107 -17.08 -1.32 18.22
N GLY A 108 -15.86 -0.99 17.79
CA GLY A 108 -15.32 -1.37 16.48
C GLY A 108 -15.44 -0.28 15.44
N SER A 109 -15.48 -0.66 14.17
CA SER A 109 -15.53 0.26 13.04
C SER A 109 -16.38 -0.28 11.91
N PHE A 110 -16.95 0.64 11.12
CA PHE A 110 -17.65 0.33 9.89
C PHE A 110 -17.09 1.20 8.77
N ASP A 111 -16.78 0.58 7.63
CA ASP A 111 -16.33 1.26 6.43
C ASP A 111 -17.04 0.73 5.18
N TYR A 112 -17.16 1.61 4.20
CA TYR A 112 -17.77 1.29 2.92
C TYR A 112 -16.89 1.78 1.76
N GLY A 113 -16.77 0.91 0.76
CA GLY A 113 -15.99 1.17 -0.45
C GLY A 113 -15.15 -0.03 -0.84
N ARG A 114 -14.10 0.23 -1.61
CA ARG A 114 -13.12 -0.79 -2.01
C ARG A 114 -12.11 -0.98 -0.88
N ASN A 115 -12.38 -1.94 0.00
CA ASN A 115 -11.47 -2.35 1.06
C ASN A 115 -11.09 -3.84 0.91
N TYR A 116 -10.16 -4.31 1.73
CA TYR A 116 -9.84 -5.73 1.83
C TYR A 116 -11.02 -6.53 2.42
N GLY A 117 -11.23 -7.74 1.90
CA GLY A 117 -12.22 -8.68 2.42
C GLY A 117 -11.84 -9.21 3.81
N LEU A 118 -12.85 -9.68 4.55
CA LEU A 118 -12.69 -10.23 5.90
C LEU A 118 -11.83 -11.51 5.92
N ASP A 119 -11.87 -12.29 4.85
CA ASP A 119 -11.10 -13.51 4.63
C ASP A 119 -9.59 -13.25 4.54
N ARG A 120 -9.17 -12.04 4.16
CA ARG A 120 -7.76 -11.67 4.08
C ARG A 120 -7.03 -11.70 5.43
N TYR A 121 -7.76 -11.62 6.54
CA TYR A 121 -7.22 -11.68 7.90
C TYR A 121 -7.37 -13.06 8.56
N ALA A 122 -7.91 -14.07 7.85
CA ALA A 122 -8.18 -15.40 8.37
C ALA A 122 -7.07 -16.44 8.08
N ALA A 123 -5.81 -16.00 7.87
CA ALA A 123 -4.66 -16.86 7.61
C ALA A 123 -3.69 -16.94 8.80
#